data_AF-A0A8T4XNG0-F1
#
_entry.id   AF-A0A8T4XNG0-F1
#
_cell.length_a   1.000
_cell.length_b   1.000
_cell.length_c   1.000
_cell.angle_alpha   90.00
_cell.angle_beta   90.00
_cell.angle_gamma   90.00
#
_symmetry.space_group_name_H-M   'P 1'
#
loop_
_entity.id
_entity.type
_entity.pdbx_description
1 polymer ?
#
loop_
_entity_poly.entity_id
_entity_poly.type
_entity_poly.pdbx_seq_one_letter_code
_entity_poly.pdbx_strand_id
1 'polypeptide(L)'
;MQEKPKLNLPKFSGFKISLFSKKEEQLPKEEDVWPFKRTVCETLEEAMAEHPYLKAYLESLPEKPKYILNLELELEGPGQDTNILYPLGLGIYAHIDIGGEIGKYNIIEPQKPDRQLLDELEEAVATLVKDKEYSGPKEYVLASLFNQAIKKKLVKLSKDIDEKAVLYHFLREKIGHSFIDGFLADPWLEDVSIPGEGKVFVYHKMFGHLETNVDVSKDEINRLLKNISERYGKVLSYTHPIIDIHLPDGSRFNIVYGEDISLRGSNFTIRKFPKEPISVAQLIRWKTLSPELGAYLWMLFEIGISAMVCGETASGKTTTLNALMGFISSDAKIISIEETPEVNLFHKNWIREVTRLHTGAPVTMFDLLKAALRQRPDYIIVGEIRGEEGRVAFQAIETGHPVISTMHAGTLGQLFQRLTSYPIEVPKTHIDGLNLTIFQARMERGRRFIRRVTSVNEIIGYEPDEGRLNYLPTFLYDPDLDKIRFMGSSFHLENKVLAFRGWGKERLRELYDELKARAEILSFLAENFPRYSDVWKTCIAVREKGVWEVYRRVKEMKVPWE
;
A
#
# COMPACT_ATOMS: atom_id res chain seq x y z
N MET A 1 9.87 26.67 -50.79
CA MET A 1 8.56 27.28 -50.48
C MET A 1 7.70 26.24 -49.78
N GLN A 2 7.60 26.34 -48.46
CA GLN A 2 6.45 26.01 -47.61
C GLN A 2 6.97 26.01 -46.17
N GLU A 3 6.79 27.15 -45.51
CA GLU A 3 6.99 27.35 -44.09
C GLU A 3 6.02 26.44 -43.31
N LYS A 4 6.53 25.72 -42.31
CA LYS A 4 5.71 25.14 -41.25
C LYS A 4 5.81 26.05 -40.02
N PRO A 5 4.70 26.46 -39.40
CA PRO A 5 4.75 27.30 -38.21
C PRO A 5 5.32 26.47 -37.05
N LYS A 6 6.44 26.92 -36.49
CA LYS A 6 6.96 26.42 -35.21
C LYS A 6 6.11 27.04 -34.10
N LEU A 7 5.12 26.30 -33.62
CA LEU A 7 4.49 26.58 -32.33
C LEU A 7 5.47 26.13 -31.23
N ASN A 8 6.38 27.02 -30.83
CA ASN A 8 7.23 26.83 -29.66
C ASN A 8 6.43 27.22 -28.41
N LEU A 9 5.81 26.24 -27.75
CA LEU A 9 5.42 26.39 -26.36
C LEU A 9 6.67 26.26 -25.47
N PRO A 10 6.90 27.15 -24.49
CA PRO A 10 8.06 27.05 -23.60
C PRO A 10 7.95 25.79 -22.74
N LYS A 11 9.01 24.97 -22.78
CA LYS A 11 9.16 23.76 -21.96
C LYS A 11 9.30 24.12 -20.48
N PHE A 12 8.38 23.66 -19.64
CA PHE A 12 8.42 23.77 -18.17
C PHE A 12 9.41 22.81 -17.48
N SER A 13 10.27 22.10 -18.23
CA SER A 13 11.13 21.01 -17.72
C SER A 13 12.46 21.45 -17.08
N GLY A 14 12.60 22.74 -16.72
CA GLY A 14 13.90 23.35 -16.39
C GLY A 14 14.05 23.99 -15.00
N PHE A 15 13.19 23.69 -14.02
CA PHE A 15 13.34 24.26 -12.67
C PHE A 15 14.47 23.58 -11.89
N LYS A 16 15.65 24.23 -11.79
CA LYS A 16 16.64 23.94 -10.74
C LYS A 16 16.32 24.80 -9.51
N ILE A 17 15.66 24.20 -8.53
CA ILE A 17 15.49 24.82 -7.20
C ILE A 17 16.68 24.37 -6.36
N SER A 18 17.56 25.30 -6.02
CA SER A 18 18.63 25.10 -5.04
C SER A 18 18.01 25.10 -3.65
N LEU A 19 17.87 23.91 -3.05
CA LEU A 19 17.69 23.76 -1.61
C LEU A 19 18.99 24.23 -0.96
N PHE A 20 18.96 25.40 -0.32
CA PHE A 20 19.89 25.98 0.65
C PHE A 20 20.21 27.45 0.30
N SER A 21 19.65 28.38 1.08
CA SER A 21 20.30 29.65 1.35
C SER A 21 20.19 29.97 2.85
N LYS A 22 21.28 30.51 3.38
CA LYS A 22 21.48 30.84 4.79
C LYS A 22 20.62 32.04 5.17
N LYS A 23 19.49 31.80 5.82
CA LYS A 23 18.85 32.66 6.84
C LYS A 23 17.63 31.93 7.41
N GLU A 24 17.57 31.79 8.73
CA GLU A 24 16.42 31.25 9.47
C GLU A 24 15.24 32.24 9.38
N GLU A 25 14.58 32.31 8.23
CA GLU A 25 13.17 32.71 8.19
C GLU A 25 12.35 31.43 8.35
N GLN A 26 11.49 31.37 9.36
CA GLN A 26 10.57 30.25 9.58
C GLN A 26 9.78 30.02 8.28
N LEU A 27 10.06 28.90 7.61
CA LEU A 27 9.32 28.49 6.42
C LEU A 27 7.84 28.34 6.82
N PRO A 28 6.90 28.94 6.06
CA PRO A 28 5.47 28.77 6.30
C PRO A 28 5.12 27.28 6.24
N LYS A 29 4.16 26.83 7.06
CA LYS A 29 3.73 25.43 7.04
C LYS A 29 3.05 25.16 5.70
N GLU A 30 3.16 23.94 5.21
CA GLU A 30 2.50 23.50 3.96
C GLU A 30 0.97 23.75 4.01
N GLU A 31 0.40 23.68 5.21
CA GLU A 31 -1.00 23.96 5.54
C GLU A 31 -1.41 25.43 5.33
N ASP A 32 -0.45 26.36 5.28
CA ASP A 32 -0.69 27.80 5.08
C ASP A 32 -0.83 28.18 3.59
N VAL A 33 -0.57 27.23 2.68
CA VAL A 33 -0.50 27.46 1.23
C VAL A 33 -1.73 26.96 0.49
N TRP A 34 -2.25 25.81 0.91
CA TRP A 34 -3.45 25.24 0.30
C TRP A 34 -4.69 26.05 0.72
N PRO A 35 -5.58 26.41 -0.21
CA PRO A 35 -6.73 27.27 0.11
C PRO A 35 -7.75 26.59 1.05
N PHE A 36 -7.67 25.27 1.21
CA PHE A 36 -8.52 24.46 2.08
C PHE A 36 -7.66 23.66 3.06
N LYS A 37 -8.10 23.60 4.32
CA LYS A 37 -7.35 22.93 5.39
C LYS A 37 -7.35 21.41 5.20
N ARG A 38 -6.28 20.76 5.66
CA ARG A 38 -6.20 19.28 5.72
C ARG A 38 -7.09 18.69 6.82
N THR A 39 -7.41 19.46 7.86
CA THR A 39 -8.32 19.04 8.92
C THR A 39 -9.72 18.80 8.37
N VAL A 40 -10.34 17.70 8.80
CA VAL A 40 -11.72 17.37 8.43
C VAL A 40 -12.70 18.10 9.35
N CYS A 41 -13.85 18.51 8.80
CA CYS A 41 -14.94 19.06 9.61
C CYS A 41 -15.62 17.93 10.38
N GLU A 42 -15.85 18.10 11.68
CA GLU A 42 -16.44 17.06 12.52
C GLU A 42 -17.94 16.90 12.28
N THR A 43 -18.61 17.97 11.85
CA THR A 43 -20.06 17.98 11.58
C THR A 43 -20.39 18.34 10.14
N LEU A 44 -21.55 17.89 9.67
CA LEU A 44 -22.04 18.23 8.33
C LEU A 44 -22.36 19.73 8.22
N GLU A 45 -22.87 20.33 9.29
CA GLU A 45 -23.19 21.76 9.34
C GLU A 45 -21.93 22.63 9.20
N GLU A 46 -20.84 22.29 9.90
CA GLU A 46 -19.54 22.96 9.71
C GLU A 46 -19.03 22.78 8.28
N ALA A 47 -19.09 21.55 7.75
CA ALA A 47 -18.66 21.23 6.41
C ALA A 47 -19.39 22.08 5.34
N MET A 48 -20.72 22.23 5.48
CA MET A 48 -21.55 23.03 4.58
C MET A 48 -21.32 24.54 4.74
N ALA A 49 -20.95 25.01 5.94
CA ALA A 49 -20.63 26.41 6.20
C ALA A 49 -19.26 26.80 5.63
N GLU A 50 -18.27 25.91 5.75
CA GLU A 50 -16.91 26.13 5.25
C GLU A 50 -16.79 25.94 3.74
N HIS A 51 -17.58 25.04 3.14
CA HIS A 51 -17.47 24.65 1.73
C HIS A 51 -18.79 24.86 0.96
N PRO A 52 -18.99 26.03 0.31
CA PRO A 52 -20.23 26.34 -0.41
C PRO A 52 -20.59 25.37 -1.54
N TYR A 53 -19.59 24.78 -2.19
CA TYR A 53 -19.81 23.79 -3.26
C TYR A 53 -20.37 22.47 -2.70
N LEU A 54 -19.99 22.06 -1.49
CA LEU A 54 -20.60 20.92 -0.82
C LEU A 54 -22.07 21.20 -0.50
N LYS A 55 -22.35 22.39 0.03
CA LYS A 55 -23.73 22.82 0.31
C LYS A 55 -24.59 22.79 -0.95
N ALA A 56 -24.13 23.39 -2.05
CA ALA A 56 -24.84 23.40 -3.32
C ALA A 56 -25.07 21.98 -3.86
N TYR A 57 -24.08 21.10 -3.73
CA TYR A 57 -24.22 19.69 -4.09
C TYR A 57 -25.30 18.98 -3.27
N LEU A 58 -25.27 19.12 -1.94
CA LEU A 58 -26.23 18.46 -1.05
C LEU A 58 -27.66 18.99 -1.21
N GLU A 59 -27.83 20.28 -1.52
CA GLU A 59 -29.13 20.88 -1.83
C GLU A 59 -29.71 20.38 -3.16
N SER A 60 -28.87 19.86 -4.06
CA SER A 60 -29.30 19.27 -5.33
C SER A 60 -29.76 17.81 -5.22
N LEU A 61 -29.45 17.14 -4.12
CA LEU A 61 -29.79 15.73 -3.93
C LEU A 61 -31.25 15.55 -3.48
N PRO A 62 -31.93 14.48 -3.92
CA PRO A 62 -33.29 14.17 -3.48
C PRO A 62 -33.33 13.76 -1.99
N GLU A 63 -32.29 13.08 -1.52
CA GLU A 63 -32.13 12.60 -0.15
C GLU A 63 -30.72 12.94 0.33
N LYS A 64 -30.62 13.41 1.57
CA LYS A 64 -29.32 13.78 2.15
C LYS A 64 -28.57 12.53 2.62
N PRO A 65 -27.27 12.39 2.28
CA PRO A 65 -26.44 11.29 2.75
C PRO A 65 -26.21 11.34 4.26
N LYS A 66 -25.96 10.18 4.87
CA LYS A 66 -25.46 10.06 6.24
C LYS A 66 -23.99 10.52 6.29
N TYR A 67 -23.69 11.55 7.08
CA TYR A 67 -22.32 12.03 7.26
C TYR A 67 -21.57 11.15 8.24
N ILE A 68 -20.48 10.51 7.80
CA ILE A 68 -19.72 9.52 8.55
C ILE A 68 -18.26 9.97 8.63
N LEU A 69 -17.67 9.96 9.83
CA LEU A 69 -16.24 10.27 10.00
C LEU A 69 -15.39 9.01 9.94
N ASN A 70 -15.88 7.91 10.52
CA ASN A 70 -15.18 6.64 10.56
C ASN A 70 -16.05 5.49 10.00
N LEU A 71 -15.82 5.19 8.73
CA LEU A 71 -16.45 4.08 8.02
C LEU A 71 -16.27 2.70 8.70
N GLU A 72 -15.18 2.44 9.44
CA GLU A 72 -15.00 1.15 10.13
C GLU A 72 -15.95 0.99 11.33
N LEU A 73 -16.24 2.10 12.02
CA LEU A 73 -16.97 2.08 13.30
C LEU A 73 -18.46 2.38 13.13
N GLU A 74 -18.82 3.20 12.14
CA GLU A 74 -20.15 3.81 12.03
C GLU A 74 -21.05 3.14 10.97
N LEU A 75 -20.51 2.25 10.15
CA LEU A 75 -21.30 1.46 9.21
C LEU A 75 -22.05 0.33 9.94
N GLU A 76 -23.35 0.22 9.68
CA GLU A 76 -24.23 -0.77 10.32
C GLU A 76 -24.06 -2.17 9.69
N GLY A 77 -23.53 -2.22 8.47
CA GLY A 77 -23.09 -3.45 7.81
C GLY A 77 -23.21 -3.39 6.28
N PRO A 78 -22.72 -4.41 5.56
CA PRO A 78 -22.77 -4.45 4.11
C PRO A 78 -24.22 -4.39 3.59
N GLY A 79 -24.55 -3.33 2.84
CA GLY A 79 -25.84 -3.15 2.18
C GLY A 79 -26.95 -2.47 3.01
N GLN A 80 -26.64 -2.01 4.23
CA GLN A 80 -27.60 -1.23 5.04
C GLN A 80 -27.43 0.27 4.83
N ASP A 81 -26.20 0.77 4.86
CA ASP A 81 -25.90 2.15 4.51
C ASP A 81 -25.67 2.25 3.00
N THR A 82 -26.66 2.76 2.28
CA THR A 82 -26.62 2.88 0.82
C THR A 82 -26.30 4.29 0.31
N ASN A 83 -26.36 5.29 1.19
CA ASN A 83 -26.20 6.71 0.86
C ASN A 83 -25.38 7.42 1.95
N ILE A 84 -24.07 7.55 1.74
CA ILE A 84 -23.12 8.04 2.76
C ILE A 84 -22.18 9.12 2.22
N LEU A 85 -21.79 10.04 3.09
CA LEU A 85 -20.85 11.12 2.80
C LEU A 85 -19.75 11.12 3.86
N TYR A 86 -18.49 11.19 3.45
CA TYR A 86 -17.37 11.31 4.39
C TYR A 86 -16.29 12.27 3.87
N PRO A 87 -15.62 13.01 4.78
CA PRO A 87 -14.58 13.96 4.41
C PRO A 87 -13.25 13.25 4.12
N LEU A 88 -12.51 13.76 3.13
CA LEU A 88 -11.17 13.29 2.76
C LEU A 88 -10.06 14.27 3.17
N GLY A 89 -10.43 15.45 3.67
CA GLY A 89 -9.53 16.58 3.92
C GLY A 89 -9.34 17.46 2.68
N LEU A 90 -8.67 18.61 2.82
CA LEU A 90 -8.50 19.62 1.75
C LEU A 90 -9.83 20.11 1.15
N GLY A 91 -10.91 20.09 1.94
CA GLY A 91 -12.26 20.41 1.46
C GLY A 91 -12.83 19.41 0.45
N ILE A 92 -12.25 18.22 0.33
CA ILE A 92 -12.73 17.15 -0.55
C ILE A 92 -13.63 16.20 0.25
N TYR A 93 -14.72 15.78 -0.37
CA TYR A 93 -15.66 14.81 0.21
C TYR A 93 -15.95 13.69 -0.80
N ALA A 94 -16.19 12.49 -0.27
CA ALA A 94 -16.66 11.35 -1.04
C ALA A 94 -18.12 11.05 -0.67
N HIS A 95 -19.00 11.03 -1.66
CA HIS A 95 -20.39 10.62 -1.51
C HIS A 95 -20.62 9.31 -2.26
N ILE A 96 -20.99 8.26 -1.53
CA ILE A 96 -21.28 6.94 -2.06
C ILE A 96 -22.78 6.72 -2.08
N ASP A 97 -23.30 6.40 -3.26
CA ASP A 97 -24.71 6.06 -3.49
C ASP A 97 -24.80 4.71 -4.21
N ILE A 98 -25.25 3.69 -3.50
CA ILE A 98 -25.46 2.33 -4.01
C ILE A 98 -26.95 1.97 -4.11
N GLY A 99 -27.84 2.97 -4.10
CA GLY A 99 -29.29 2.76 -4.24
C GLY A 99 -29.74 2.39 -5.65
N GLY A 100 -28.92 2.64 -6.68
CA GLY A 100 -29.21 2.36 -8.09
C GLY A 100 -28.65 1.04 -8.61
N GLU A 101 -28.89 0.73 -9.89
CA GLU A 101 -28.33 -0.45 -10.58
C GLU A 101 -26.80 -0.42 -10.65
N ILE A 102 -26.21 0.79 -10.73
CA ILE A 102 -24.78 1.04 -10.74
C ILE A 102 -24.45 1.86 -9.50
N GLY A 103 -23.58 1.32 -8.64
CA GLY A 103 -23.07 2.06 -7.49
C GLY A 103 -22.20 3.25 -7.91
N LYS A 104 -22.40 4.38 -7.27
CA LYS A 104 -21.73 5.66 -7.57
C LYS A 104 -20.76 6.06 -6.47
N TYR A 105 -19.62 6.60 -6.89
CA TYR A 105 -18.63 7.27 -6.05
C TYR A 105 -18.50 8.73 -6.54
N ASN A 106 -19.17 9.66 -5.88
CA ASN A 106 -19.15 11.06 -6.26
C ASN A 106 -18.08 11.79 -5.45
N ILE A 107 -17.06 12.30 -6.14
CA ILE A 107 -16.09 13.19 -5.52
C ILE A 107 -16.61 14.62 -5.57
N ILE A 108 -16.63 15.27 -4.40
CA ILE A 108 -17.13 16.62 -4.22
C ILE A 108 -15.95 17.48 -3.83
N GLU A 109 -15.63 18.42 -4.72
CA GLU A 109 -14.49 19.31 -4.59
C GLU A 109 -14.83 20.69 -5.18
N PRO A 110 -13.98 21.72 -4.98
CA PRO A 110 -14.21 23.04 -5.58
C PRO A 110 -14.45 22.95 -7.09
N GLN A 111 -15.38 23.76 -7.61
CA GLN A 111 -15.75 23.70 -9.03
C GLN A 111 -14.54 23.96 -9.92
N LYS A 112 -14.33 23.09 -10.91
CA LYS A 112 -13.23 23.20 -11.87
C LYS A 112 -13.41 24.46 -12.74
N PRO A 113 -12.43 25.37 -12.80
CA PRO A 113 -12.49 26.51 -13.69
C PRO A 113 -12.38 26.09 -15.16
N ASP A 114 -12.75 27.00 -16.07
CA ASP A 114 -12.52 26.81 -17.50
C ASP A 114 -11.03 26.56 -17.76
N ARG A 115 -10.74 25.64 -18.67
CA ARG A 115 -9.38 25.29 -19.05
C ARG A 115 -8.63 26.51 -19.60
N GLN A 116 -9.29 27.37 -20.37
CA GLN A 116 -8.66 28.57 -20.92
C GLN A 116 -8.07 29.45 -19.82
N LEU A 117 -8.79 29.60 -18.70
CA LEU A 117 -8.33 30.38 -17.56
C LEU A 117 -7.07 29.77 -16.92
N LEU A 118 -7.01 28.43 -16.79
CA LEU A 118 -5.83 27.75 -16.25
C LEU A 118 -4.60 27.88 -17.17
N ASP A 119 -4.81 27.85 -18.49
CA ASP A 119 -3.74 28.03 -19.48
C ASP A 119 -3.21 29.48 -19.46
N GLU A 120 -4.09 30.49 -19.38
CA GLU A 120 -3.70 31.89 -19.22
C GLU A 120 -2.90 32.13 -17.93
N LEU A 121 -3.31 31.50 -16.82
CA LEU A 121 -2.59 31.56 -15.54
C LEU A 121 -1.21 30.92 -15.64
N GLU A 122 -1.10 29.78 -16.32
CA GLU A 122 0.19 29.14 -16.54
C GLU A 122 1.15 30.03 -17.33
N GLU A 123 0.67 30.69 -18.39
CA GLU A 123 1.47 31.62 -19.19
C GLU A 123 1.87 32.88 -18.39
N ALA A 124 0.94 33.43 -17.61
CA ALA A 124 1.21 34.58 -16.75
C ALA A 124 2.26 34.24 -15.67
N VAL A 125 2.13 33.08 -15.02
CA VAL A 125 3.12 32.60 -14.04
C VAL A 125 4.46 32.33 -14.70
N ALA A 126 4.50 31.70 -15.88
CA ALA A 126 5.74 31.46 -16.63
C ALA A 126 6.47 32.78 -16.97
N THR A 127 5.72 33.83 -17.32
CA THR A 127 6.25 35.16 -17.58
C THR A 127 6.85 35.80 -16.34
N LEU A 128 6.24 35.59 -15.17
CA LEU A 128 6.74 36.11 -13.89
C LEU A 128 8.00 35.38 -13.40
N VAL A 129 8.13 34.10 -13.73
CA VAL A 129 9.27 33.24 -13.37
C VAL A 129 10.51 33.60 -14.17
N LYS A 130 10.35 34.04 -15.43
CA LYS A 130 11.45 34.28 -16.35
C LYS A 130 12.54 35.14 -15.70
N ASP A 131 13.76 34.62 -15.71
CA ASP A 131 14.99 35.25 -15.18
C ASP A 131 15.07 35.40 -13.64
N LYS A 132 14.30 34.60 -12.87
CA LYS A 132 14.36 34.59 -11.41
C LYS A 132 14.62 33.20 -10.82
N GLU A 133 15.54 33.15 -9.87
CA GLU A 133 15.70 32.00 -8.99
C GLU A 133 14.79 32.15 -7.77
N TYR A 134 14.10 31.07 -7.42
CA TYR A 134 13.24 30.99 -6.26
C TYR A 134 13.80 29.98 -5.27
N SER A 135 13.86 30.34 -4.00
CA SER A 135 14.21 29.45 -2.89
C SER A 135 12.98 29.17 -2.04
N GLY A 136 12.73 27.89 -1.72
CA GLY A 136 11.65 27.46 -0.83
C GLY A 136 10.79 26.33 -1.42
N PRO A 137 9.78 25.86 -0.66
CA PRO A 137 8.81 24.88 -1.13
C PRO A 137 8.10 25.33 -2.41
N LYS A 138 7.87 24.42 -3.36
CA LYS A 138 7.30 24.73 -4.68
C LYS A 138 5.89 25.29 -4.56
N GLU A 139 5.13 24.76 -3.62
CA GLU A 139 3.76 25.11 -3.27
C GLU A 139 3.67 26.60 -2.96
N TYR A 140 4.53 27.05 -2.04
CA TYR A 140 4.56 28.44 -1.59
C TYR A 140 4.94 29.40 -2.72
N VAL A 141 5.96 29.03 -3.50
CA VAL A 141 6.43 29.83 -4.63
C VAL A 141 5.32 29.97 -5.68
N LEU A 142 4.66 28.87 -6.05
CA LEU A 142 3.60 28.88 -7.05
C LEU A 142 2.36 29.64 -6.59
N ALA A 143 1.94 29.49 -5.32
CA ALA A 143 0.84 30.27 -4.76
C ALA A 143 1.16 31.78 -4.72
N SER A 144 2.39 32.15 -4.35
CA SER A 144 2.83 33.54 -4.38
C SER A 144 2.82 34.12 -5.81
N LEU A 145 3.29 33.34 -6.79
CA LEU A 145 3.29 33.76 -8.20
C LEU A 145 1.89 33.87 -8.78
N PHE A 146 0.99 32.96 -8.42
CA PHE A 146 -0.43 33.04 -8.73
C PHE A 146 -1.01 34.36 -8.22
N ASN A 147 -0.84 34.66 -6.92
CA ASN A 147 -1.33 35.91 -6.33
C ASN A 147 -0.72 37.15 -6.99
N GLN A 148 0.56 37.08 -7.40
CA GLN A 148 1.20 38.16 -8.15
C GLN A 148 0.62 38.33 -9.56
N ALA A 149 0.29 37.24 -10.26
CA ALA A 149 -0.31 37.28 -11.59
C ALA A 149 -1.69 37.97 -11.54
N ILE A 150 -2.52 37.61 -10.55
CA ILE A 150 -3.81 38.25 -10.30
C ILE A 150 -3.63 39.73 -9.90
N LYS A 151 -2.75 40.03 -8.94
CA LYS A 151 -2.52 41.40 -8.46
C LYS A 151 -1.99 42.34 -9.57
N LYS A 152 -1.13 41.83 -10.46
CA LYS A 152 -0.62 42.55 -11.62
C LYS A 152 -1.61 42.60 -12.79
N LYS A 153 -2.81 42.00 -12.65
CA LYS A 153 -3.85 41.92 -13.68
C LYS A 153 -3.34 41.28 -14.98
N LEU A 154 -2.39 40.34 -14.86
CA LEU A 154 -1.94 39.53 -16.00
C LEU A 154 -3.05 38.57 -16.44
N VAL A 155 -3.86 38.13 -15.48
CA VAL A 155 -5.10 37.38 -15.71
C VAL A 155 -6.23 38.09 -14.97
N LYS A 156 -7.42 38.17 -15.56
CA LYS A 156 -8.60 38.77 -14.95
C LYS A 156 -9.60 37.68 -14.57
N LEU A 157 -9.81 37.51 -13.27
CA LEU A 157 -10.89 36.68 -12.75
C LEU A 157 -12.20 37.47 -12.82
N SER A 158 -13.28 36.84 -13.32
CA SER A 158 -14.62 37.40 -13.20
C SER A 158 -15.07 37.39 -11.74
N LYS A 159 -16.05 38.23 -11.39
CA LYS A 159 -16.53 38.34 -9.99
C LYS A 159 -17.19 37.06 -9.47
N ASP A 160 -17.65 36.20 -10.37
CA ASP A 160 -18.41 34.99 -10.05
C ASP A 160 -17.50 33.76 -9.88
N ILE A 161 -16.20 33.90 -10.15
CA ILE A 161 -15.21 32.83 -10.01
C ILE A 161 -14.57 32.91 -8.63
N ASP A 162 -14.61 31.81 -7.90
CA ASP A 162 -13.92 31.66 -6.61
C ASP A 162 -12.40 31.53 -6.83
N GLU A 163 -11.64 32.55 -6.44
CA GLU A 163 -10.18 32.57 -6.51
C GLU A 163 -9.54 31.38 -5.76
N LYS A 164 -10.14 30.94 -4.64
CA LYS A 164 -9.65 29.77 -3.89
C LYS A 164 -9.79 28.48 -4.68
N ALA A 165 -10.91 28.30 -5.38
CA ALA A 165 -11.12 27.16 -6.26
C ALA A 165 -10.11 27.15 -7.42
N VAL A 166 -9.85 28.32 -8.02
CA VAL A 166 -8.85 28.44 -9.10
C VAL A 166 -7.45 28.11 -8.59
N LEU A 167 -7.05 28.66 -7.44
CA LEU A 167 -5.75 28.36 -6.82
C LEU A 167 -5.62 26.86 -6.50
N TYR A 168 -6.68 26.24 -5.95
CA TYR A 168 -6.73 24.80 -5.69
C TYR A 168 -6.43 23.99 -6.95
N HIS A 169 -7.17 24.22 -8.04
CA HIS A 169 -6.98 23.48 -9.30
C HIS A 169 -5.62 23.76 -9.95
N PHE A 170 -5.13 25.01 -9.86
CA PHE A 170 -3.81 25.38 -10.36
C PHE A 170 -2.68 24.63 -9.63
N LEU A 171 -2.68 24.66 -8.29
CA LEU A 171 -1.66 23.96 -7.49
C LEU A 171 -1.73 22.45 -7.70
N ARG A 172 -2.95 21.89 -7.74
CA ARG A 172 -3.19 20.47 -7.97
C ARG A 172 -2.68 19.98 -9.33
N GLU A 173 -2.78 20.78 -10.38
CA GLU A 173 -2.23 20.40 -11.69
C GLU A 173 -0.69 20.52 -11.74
N LYS A 174 -0.13 21.56 -11.13
CA LYS A 174 1.32 21.84 -11.20
C LYS A 174 2.15 21.02 -10.23
N ILE A 175 1.59 20.68 -9.07
CA ILE A 175 2.30 20.03 -7.96
C ILE A 175 1.70 18.65 -7.67
N GLY A 176 0.38 18.54 -7.70
CA GLY A 176 -0.34 17.30 -7.51
C GLY A 176 -0.51 16.48 -8.79
N HIS A 177 -1.46 15.56 -8.81
CA HIS A 177 -1.75 14.63 -9.90
C HIS A 177 -3.04 15.03 -10.66
N SER A 178 -3.34 16.33 -10.73
CA SER A 178 -4.60 16.83 -11.32
C SER A 178 -5.81 16.11 -10.71
N PHE A 179 -6.86 15.86 -11.50
CA PHE A 179 -8.13 15.24 -11.08
C PHE A 179 -7.97 13.88 -10.35
N ILE A 180 -6.80 13.26 -10.35
CA ILE A 180 -6.50 12.04 -9.59
C ILE A 180 -6.35 12.30 -8.08
N ASP A 181 -5.86 13.46 -7.63
CA ASP A 181 -5.49 13.63 -6.21
C ASP A 181 -6.63 13.35 -5.22
N GLY A 182 -7.87 13.70 -5.55
CA GLY A 182 -9.01 13.41 -4.69
C GLY A 182 -9.26 11.90 -4.51
N PHE A 183 -8.97 11.08 -5.52
CA PHE A 183 -9.00 9.61 -5.37
C PHE A 183 -7.77 9.10 -4.57
N LEU A 184 -6.61 9.73 -4.71
CA LEU A 184 -5.42 9.41 -3.92
C LEU A 184 -5.57 9.81 -2.44
N ALA A 185 -6.39 10.82 -2.14
CA ALA A 185 -6.69 11.22 -0.77
C ALA A 185 -7.49 10.15 -0.01
N ASP A 186 -8.38 9.40 -0.70
CA ASP A 186 -9.30 8.47 -0.06
C ASP A 186 -8.65 7.13 0.36
N PRO A 187 -8.41 6.86 1.67
CA PRO A 187 -7.80 5.61 2.12
C PRO A 187 -8.67 4.36 1.87
N TRP A 188 -9.93 4.53 1.47
CA TRP A 188 -10.88 3.45 1.23
C TRP A 188 -10.90 2.92 -0.19
N LEU A 189 -10.23 3.58 -1.12
CA LEU A 189 -10.01 3.07 -2.47
C LEU A 189 -8.79 2.14 -2.51
N GLU A 190 -8.92 1.02 -3.21
CA GLU A 190 -7.79 0.12 -3.54
C GLU A 190 -7.29 0.39 -4.95
N ASP A 191 -8.20 0.50 -5.92
CA ASP A 191 -7.86 0.71 -7.32
C ASP A 191 -8.64 1.91 -7.90
N VAL A 192 -7.98 2.68 -8.77
CA VAL A 192 -8.57 3.75 -9.60
C VAL A 192 -8.25 3.42 -11.05
N SER A 193 -9.25 3.33 -11.92
CA SER A 193 -9.10 2.88 -13.30
C SER A 193 -9.75 3.83 -14.29
N ILE A 194 -9.02 4.16 -15.35
CA ILE A 194 -9.54 4.91 -16.50
C ILE A 194 -9.36 4.05 -17.74
N PRO A 195 -10.44 3.50 -18.32
CA PRO A 195 -10.35 2.63 -19.49
C PRO A 195 -10.07 3.40 -20.80
N GLY A 196 -10.16 4.73 -20.78
CA GLY A 196 -10.05 5.61 -21.93
C GLY A 196 -10.88 6.87 -21.69
N GLU A 197 -11.30 7.54 -22.77
CA GLU A 197 -12.21 8.69 -22.68
C GLU A 197 -13.54 8.32 -21.99
N GLY A 198 -14.01 9.21 -21.12
CA GLY A 198 -15.27 9.08 -20.38
C GLY A 198 -15.08 8.95 -18.87
N LYS A 199 -15.87 8.08 -18.24
CA LYS A 199 -15.94 7.93 -16.78
C LYS A 199 -14.71 7.26 -16.17
N VAL A 200 -14.36 7.72 -14.98
CA VAL A 200 -13.41 7.06 -14.08
C VAL A 200 -14.15 6.02 -13.23
N PHE A 201 -13.50 4.88 -12.97
CA PHE A 201 -14.01 3.80 -12.12
C PHE A 201 -13.09 3.58 -10.92
N VAL A 202 -13.66 3.17 -9.80
CA VAL A 202 -12.88 2.88 -8.59
C VAL A 202 -13.29 1.53 -7.99
N TYR A 203 -12.38 0.93 -7.22
CA TYR A 203 -12.69 -0.19 -6.34
C TYR A 203 -12.59 0.28 -4.89
N HIS A 204 -13.73 0.36 -4.22
CA HIS A 204 -13.84 0.74 -2.82
C HIS A 204 -13.84 -0.51 -1.93
N LYS A 205 -13.01 -0.54 -0.87
CA LYS A 205 -12.85 -1.70 0.02
C LYS A 205 -14.17 -2.29 0.54
N MET A 206 -15.14 -1.44 0.83
CA MET A 206 -16.44 -1.83 1.38
C MET A 206 -17.53 -2.08 0.33
N PHE A 207 -17.50 -1.35 -0.79
CA PHE A 207 -18.62 -1.28 -1.75
C PHE A 207 -18.27 -1.88 -3.12
N GLY A 208 -17.03 -2.31 -3.33
CA GLY A 208 -16.57 -2.91 -4.58
C GLY A 208 -16.45 -1.89 -5.70
N HIS A 209 -16.83 -2.29 -6.91
CA HIS A 209 -16.72 -1.46 -8.10
C HIS A 209 -17.77 -0.35 -8.12
N LEU A 210 -17.32 0.90 -8.27
CA LEU A 210 -18.18 2.08 -8.35
C LEU A 210 -17.80 2.93 -9.58
N GLU A 211 -18.80 3.53 -10.21
CA GLU A 211 -18.62 4.54 -11.25
C GLU A 211 -18.52 5.93 -10.60
N THR A 212 -17.64 6.80 -11.10
CA THR A 212 -17.48 8.14 -10.53
C THR A 212 -18.19 9.24 -11.31
N ASN A 213 -18.41 10.39 -10.68
CA ASN A 213 -18.90 11.59 -11.36
C ASN A 213 -17.85 12.26 -12.27
N VAL A 214 -16.59 11.86 -12.17
CA VAL A 214 -15.48 12.45 -12.95
C VAL A 214 -15.52 11.91 -14.38
N ASP A 215 -15.60 12.84 -15.32
CA ASP A 215 -15.57 12.60 -16.76
C ASP A 215 -14.33 13.25 -17.35
N VAL A 216 -13.59 12.51 -18.17
CA VAL A 216 -12.29 12.96 -18.68
C VAL A 216 -12.20 12.80 -20.19
N SER A 217 -11.75 13.87 -20.83
CA SER A 217 -11.46 13.88 -22.27
C SER A 217 -10.11 13.21 -22.58
N LYS A 218 -9.94 12.78 -23.84
CA LYS A 218 -8.66 12.24 -24.32
C LYS A 218 -7.48 13.19 -24.08
N ASP A 219 -7.69 14.48 -24.30
CA ASP A 219 -6.64 15.49 -24.14
C ASP A 219 -6.25 15.70 -22.68
N GLU A 220 -7.19 15.59 -21.75
CA GLU A 220 -6.90 15.64 -20.32
C GLU A 220 -6.09 14.42 -19.87
N ILE A 221 -6.48 13.22 -20.31
CA ILE A 221 -5.74 11.99 -20.01
C ILE A 221 -4.31 12.09 -20.57
N ASN A 222 -4.16 12.45 -21.84
CA ASN A 222 -2.85 12.52 -22.48
C ASN A 222 -1.93 13.58 -21.84
N ARG A 223 -2.47 14.73 -21.45
CA ARG A 223 -1.70 15.77 -20.73
C ARG A 223 -1.26 15.30 -19.35
N LEU A 224 -2.19 14.70 -18.60
CA LEU A 224 -1.91 14.13 -17.29
C LEU A 224 -0.79 13.08 -17.35
N LEU A 225 -0.90 12.10 -18.25
CA LEU A 225 0.06 11.02 -18.38
C LEU A 225 1.46 11.52 -18.76
N LYS A 226 1.55 12.51 -19.66
CA LYS A 226 2.83 13.16 -20.01
C LYS A 226 3.42 13.89 -18.81
N ASN A 227 2.64 14.75 -18.15
CA ASN A 227 3.10 15.55 -17.02
C ASN A 227 3.59 14.68 -15.86
N ILE A 228 2.85 13.61 -15.54
CA ILE A 228 3.21 12.68 -14.48
C ILE A 228 4.47 11.90 -14.89
N SER A 229 4.51 11.32 -16.09
CA SER A 229 5.67 10.54 -16.53
C SER A 229 6.96 11.35 -16.49
N GLU A 230 6.95 12.58 -17.02
CA GLU A 230 8.10 13.48 -17.01
C GLU A 230 8.55 13.83 -15.59
N ARG A 231 7.59 14.11 -14.68
CA ARG A 231 7.88 14.46 -13.29
C ARG A 231 8.58 13.32 -12.54
N TYR A 232 8.22 12.07 -12.83
CA TYR A 232 8.85 10.88 -12.24
C TYR A 232 10.04 10.37 -13.07
N GLY A 233 10.56 11.18 -14.02
CA GLY A 233 11.77 10.86 -14.78
C GLY A 233 11.60 9.73 -15.80
N LYS A 234 10.37 9.43 -16.20
CA LYS A 234 10.04 8.45 -17.24
C LYS A 234 9.70 9.18 -18.55
N VAL A 235 10.12 8.61 -19.68
CA VAL A 235 9.84 9.18 -21.01
C VAL A 235 8.69 8.43 -21.65
N LEU A 236 7.51 9.05 -21.68
CA LEU A 236 6.33 8.51 -22.34
C LEU A 236 6.33 8.88 -23.82
N SER A 237 6.29 7.87 -24.70
CA SER A 237 6.27 8.06 -26.15
C SER A 237 5.59 6.90 -26.86
N TYR A 238 5.28 7.03 -28.15
CA TYR A 238 4.78 5.91 -28.96
C TYR A 238 5.76 4.73 -29.07
N THR A 239 7.07 4.97 -28.86
CA THR A 239 8.08 3.90 -28.81
C THR A 239 8.16 3.20 -27.46
N HIS A 240 7.75 3.89 -26.39
CA HIS A 240 7.72 3.39 -25.02
C HIS A 240 6.36 3.73 -24.39
N PRO A 241 5.29 3.07 -24.86
CA PRO A 241 3.92 3.45 -24.54
C PRO A 241 3.42 2.88 -23.21
N ILE A 242 4.10 1.85 -22.67
CA ILE A 242 3.74 1.18 -21.44
C ILE A 242 4.77 1.53 -20.37
N ILE A 243 4.32 2.15 -19.27
CA ILE A 243 5.19 2.61 -18.19
C ILE A 243 4.54 2.31 -16.84
N ASP A 244 5.34 1.83 -15.89
CA ASP A 244 4.99 1.77 -14.48
C ASP A 244 5.72 2.87 -13.70
N ILE A 245 4.97 3.58 -12.86
CA ILE A 245 5.45 4.64 -11.96
C ILE A 245 5.07 4.28 -10.52
N HIS A 246 5.98 4.54 -9.59
CA HIS A 246 5.68 4.51 -8.16
C HIS A 246 5.45 5.92 -7.66
N LEU A 247 4.26 6.17 -7.15
CA LEU A 247 3.87 7.44 -6.55
C LEU A 247 4.53 7.61 -5.17
N PRO A 248 4.62 8.86 -4.64
CA PRO A 248 5.27 9.15 -3.37
C PRO A 248 4.61 8.46 -2.16
N ASP A 249 3.32 8.17 -2.25
CA ASP A 249 2.56 7.41 -1.25
C ASP A 249 2.80 5.89 -1.35
N GLY A 250 3.60 5.43 -2.32
CA GLY A 250 3.89 4.03 -2.61
C GLY A 250 2.96 3.41 -3.65
N SER A 251 1.91 4.12 -4.08
CA SER A 251 0.92 3.60 -5.02
C SER A 251 1.55 3.28 -6.39
N ARG A 252 1.11 2.19 -7.02
CA ARG A 252 1.55 1.81 -8.37
C ARG A 252 0.64 2.46 -9.40
N PHE A 253 1.24 3.17 -10.35
CA PHE A 253 0.54 3.79 -11.48
C PHE A 253 1.01 3.14 -12.77
N ASN A 254 0.17 2.27 -13.33
CA ASN A 254 0.39 1.63 -14.62
C ASN A 254 -0.24 2.44 -15.75
N ILE A 255 0.52 2.76 -16.79
CA ILE A 255 0.13 3.63 -17.90
C ILE A 255 0.23 2.85 -19.21
N VAL A 256 -0.80 2.97 -20.05
CA VAL A 256 -0.79 2.55 -21.46
C VAL A 256 -1.16 3.76 -22.32
N TYR A 257 -0.20 4.27 -23.07
CA TYR A 257 -0.31 5.49 -23.86
C TYR A 257 -0.46 5.19 -25.35
N GLY A 258 -1.41 5.86 -26.00
CA GLY A 258 -1.61 5.79 -27.45
C GLY A 258 -2.86 5.00 -27.86
N GLU A 259 -3.54 5.52 -28.88
CA GLU A 259 -4.74 4.92 -29.49
C GLU A 259 -4.42 3.72 -30.38
N ASP A 260 -3.16 3.62 -30.83
CA ASP A 260 -2.64 2.49 -31.59
C ASP A 260 -2.56 1.20 -30.75
N ILE A 261 -2.57 1.33 -29.42
CA ILE A 261 -2.50 0.21 -28.47
C ILE A 261 -3.82 0.07 -27.71
N SER A 262 -4.38 1.20 -27.26
CA SER A 262 -5.64 1.25 -26.53
C SER A 262 -6.71 1.94 -27.36
N LEU A 263 -7.59 1.14 -27.98
CA LEU A 263 -8.59 1.62 -28.94
C LEU A 263 -9.55 2.70 -28.41
N ARG A 264 -9.71 2.80 -27.07
CA ARG A 264 -10.55 3.81 -26.40
C ARG A 264 -9.78 5.09 -26.00
N GLY A 265 -8.54 5.24 -26.44
CA GLY A 265 -7.61 6.26 -25.94
C GLY A 265 -6.65 5.71 -24.90
N SER A 266 -5.64 6.50 -24.54
CA SER A 266 -4.72 6.18 -23.46
C SER A 266 -5.49 5.82 -22.19
N ASN A 267 -5.01 4.82 -21.46
CA ASN A 267 -5.65 4.30 -20.26
C ASN A 267 -4.63 4.18 -19.12
N PHE A 268 -5.13 4.08 -17.90
CA PHE A 268 -4.28 3.78 -16.75
C PHE A 268 -5.02 3.14 -15.59
N THR A 269 -4.24 2.50 -14.71
CA THR A 269 -4.70 1.96 -13.44
C THR A 269 -3.75 2.37 -12.34
N ILE A 270 -4.30 2.93 -11.26
CA ILE A 270 -3.58 3.18 -10.01
C ILE A 270 -4.03 2.14 -9.00
N ARG A 271 -3.07 1.37 -8.47
CA ARG A 271 -3.26 0.53 -7.30
C ARG A 271 -2.69 1.23 -6.09
N LYS A 272 -3.54 1.57 -5.15
CA LYS A 272 -3.18 2.34 -3.97
C LYS A 272 -2.38 1.51 -2.99
N PHE A 273 -1.37 2.13 -2.41
CA PHE A 273 -0.60 1.54 -1.33
C PHE A 273 -1.26 1.84 0.02
N PRO A 274 -1.59 0.83 0.83
CA PRO A 274 -2.27 1.07 2.10
C PRO A 274 -1.33 1.78 3.09
N LYS A 275 -1.82 2.88 3.70
CA LYS A 275 -1.06 3.64 4.72
C LYS A 275 -0.62 2.76 5.89
N GLU A 276 -1.52 1.90 6.35
CA GLU A 276 -1.26 0.91 7.38
C GLU A 276 -1.51 -0.49 6.81
N PRO A 277 -0.55 -1.43 6.92
CA PRO A 277 -0.75 -2.79 6.45
C PRO A 277 -1.79 -3.53 7.30
N ILE A 278 -2.32 -4.62 6.75
CA ILE A 278 -3.23 -5.50 7.51
C ILE A 278 -2.44 -6.20 8.63
N SER A 279 -3.01 -6.26 9.82
CA SER A 279 -2.39 -6.89 10.99
C SER A 279 -2.73 -8.37 11.13
N VAL A 280 -1.93 -9.11 11.92
CA VAL A 280 -2.26 -10.50 12.28
C VAL A 280 -3.57 -10.58 13.07
N ALA A 281 -3.89 -9.58 13.89
CA ALA A 281 -5.15 -9.52 14.63
C ALA A 281 -6.36 -9.37 13.69
N GLN A 282 -6.25 -8.57 12.61
CA GLN A 282 -7.26 -8.51 11.55
C GLN A 282 -7.39 -9.86 10.82
N LEU A 283 -6.27 -10.50 10.47
CA LEU A 283 -6.30 -11.82 9.83
C LEU A 283 -6.97 -12.88 10.72
N ILE A 284 -6.76 -12.83 12.04
CA ILE A 284 -7.44 -13.67 13.03
C ILE A 284 -8.93 -13.36 13.09
N ARG A 285 -9.31 -12.08 13.14
CA ARG A 285 -10.71 -11.64 13.13
C ARG A 285 -11.46 -12.14 11.89
N TRP A 286 -10.80 -12.17 10.73
CA TRP A 286 -11.34 -12.73 9.49
C TRP A 286 -11.23 -14.26 9.37
N LYS A 287 -10.71 -14.93 10.40
CA LYS A 287 -10.42 -16.37 10.46
C LYS A 287 -9.44 -16.85 9.37
N THR A 288 -8.64 -15.95 8.80
CA THR A 288 -7.57 -16.33 7.86
C THR A 288 -6.47 -17.10 8.57
N LEU A 289 -6.20 -16.72 9.82
CA LEU A 289 -5.33 -17.40 10.79
C LEU A 289 -6.13 -17.76 12.04
N SER A 290 -5.74 -18.79 12.79
CA SER A 290 -6.19 -18.96 14.17
C SER A 290 -5.28 -18.20 15.13
N PRO A 291 -5.75 -17.82 16.33
CA PRO A 291 -4.90 -17.21 17.35
C PRO A 291 -3.67 -18.07 17.70
N GLU A 292 -3.84 -19.39 17.77
CA GLU A 292 -2.76 -20.34 18.05
C GLU A 292 -1.72 -20.36 16.93
N LEU A 293 -2.15 -20.30 15.67
CA LEU A 293 -1.24 -20.19 14.53
C LEU A 293 -0.50 -18.84 14.55
N GLY A 294 -1.20 -17.74 14.83
CA GLY A 294 -0.58 -16.43 14.99
C GLY A 294 0.50 -16.42 16.07
N ALA A 295 0.22 -17.02 17.23
CA ALA A 295 1.17 -17.14 18.33
C ALA A 295 2.38 -18.03 18.00
N TYR A 296 2.14 -19.14 17.30
CA TYR A 296 3.20 -20.03 16.82
C TYR A 296 4.15 -19.28 15.88
N LEU A 297 3.59 -18.57 14.89
CA LEU A 297 4.37 -17.76 13.95
C LEU A 297 5.14 -16.66 14.68
N TRP A 298 4.50 -15.99 15.64
CA TRP A 298 5.16 -14.96 16.48
C TRP A 298 6.44 -15.51 17.13
N MET A 299 6.36 -16.67 17.79
CA MET A 299 7.52 -17.27 18.44
C MET A 299 8.63 -17.66 17.45
N LEU A 300 8.29 -18.09 16.24
CA LEU A 300 9.28 -18.45 15.22
C LEU A 300 9.94 -17.23 14.55
N PHE A 301 9.18 -16.18 14.25
CA PHE A 301 9.73 -14.98 13.63
C PHE A 301 10.65 -14.20 14.58
N GLU A 302 10.46 -14.31 15.89
CA GLU A 302 11.38 -13.76 16.89
C GLU A 302 12.80 -14.36 16.82
N ILE A 303 12.93 -15.61 16.37
CA ILE A 303 14.22 -16.32 16.35
C ILE A 303 14.87 -16.36 14.95
N GLY A 304 14.33 -15.61 13.98
CA GLY A 304 14.90 -15.56 12.63
C GLY A 304 14.65 -16.83 11.80
N ILE A 305 13.46 -17.41 11.85
CA ILE A 305 13.07 -18.54 10.99
C ILE A 305 13.02 -18.11 9.52
N SER A 306 13.36 -18.95 8.53
CA SER A 306 13.06 -18.66 7.11
C SER A 306 11.73 -19.27 6.70
N ALA A 307 10.87 -18.51 6.02
CA ALA A 307 9.51 -18.95 5.70
C ALA A 307 9.04 -18.54 4.29
N MET A 308 8.16 -19.35 3.69
CA MET A 308 7.56 -19.03 2.39
C MET A 308 6.04 -19.07 2.44
N VAL A 309 5.41 -17.94 2.12
CA VAL A 309 3.95 -17.82 2.03
C VAL A 309 3.51 -18.17 0.62
N CYS A 310 2.83 -19.29 0.49
CA CYS A 310 2.43 -19.90 -0.78
C CYS A 310 0.93 -19.79 -1.02
N GLY A 311 0.52 -19.82 -2.27
CA GLY A 311 -0.87 -19.79 -2.68
C GLY A 311 -1.09 -19.24 -4.09
N GLU A 312 -2.31 -19.38 -4.61
CA GLU A 312 -2.66 -18.87 -5.93
C GLU A 312 -2.73 -17.34 -5.98
N THR A 313 -2.94 -16.79 -7.18
CA THR A 313 -3.19 -15.35 -7.37
C THR A 313 -4.39 -14.89 -6.52
N ALA A 314 -4.28 -13.69 -5.93
CA ALA A 314 -5.30 -13.09 -5.06
C ALA A 314 -5.65 -13.89 -3.78
N SER A 315 -4.88 -14.92 -3.43
CA SER A 315 -5.07 -15.66 -2.17
C SER A 315 -4.71 -14.84 -0.93
N GLY A 316 -3.97 -13.73 -1.08
CA GLY A 316 -3.57 -12.83 0.00
C GLY A 316 -2.17 -13.11 0.57
N LYS A 317 -1.26 -13.71 -0.21
CA LYS A 317 0.12 -14.03 0.23
C LYS A 317 0.88 -12.82 0.76
N THR A 318 0.99 -11.75 -0.03
CA THR A 318 1.73 -10.55 0.38
C THR A 318 1.09 -9.90 1.60
N THR A 319 -0.24 -9.92 1.71
CA THR A 319 -0.96 -9.44 2.88
C THR A 319 -0.56 -10.21 4.15
N THR A 320 -0.56 -11.54 4.09
CA THR A 320 -0.14 -12.38 5.22
C THR A 320 1.35 -12.22 5.53
N LEU A 321 2.21 -12.14 4.51
CA LEU A 321 3.62 -11.81 4.69
C LEU A 321 3.76 -10.50 5.47
N ASN A 322 3.13 -9.43 5.00
CA ASN A 322 3.26 -8.08 5.58
C ASN A 322 2.76 -8.04 7.03
N ALA A 323 1.65 -8.73 7.32
CA ALA A 323 1.10 -8.87 8.67
C ALA A 323 2.11 -9.53 9.63
N LEU A 324 2.76 -10.61 9.19
CA LEU A 324 3.72 -11.37 10.01
C LEU A 324 5.00 -10.58 10.32
N MET A 325 5.31 -9.55 9.54
CA MET A 325 6.54 -8.77 9.75
C MET A 325 6.50 -8.01 11.08
N GLY A 326 5.30 -7.73 11.60
CA GLY A 326 5.12 -7.12 12.92
C GLY A 326 5.68 -7.96 14.07
N PHE A 327 5.95 -9.26 13.86
CA PHE A 327 6.57 -10.14 14.84
C PHE A 327 8.11 -10.09 14.82
N ILE A 328 8.72 -9.61 13.74
CA ILE A 328 10.17 -9.41 13.66
C ILE A 328 10.58 -8.28 14.61
N SER A 329 11.76 -8.39 15.23
CA SER A 329 12.25 -7.38 16.16
C SER A 329 12.22 -5.97 15.60
N SER A 330 11.78 -5.01 16.42
CA SER A 330 11.64 -3.59 16.07
C SER A 330 12.99 -2.95 15.77
N ASP A 331 14.07 -3.52 16.32
CA ASP A 331 15.44 -3.06 16.12
C ASP A 331 16.16 -3.81 15.00
N ALA A 332 15.50 -4.80 14.38
CA ALA A 332 16.09 -5.59 13.29
C ALA A 332 16.35 -4.72 12.06
N LYS A 333 17.48 -4.98 11.41
CA LYS A 333 17.77 -4.49 10.07
C LYS A 333 17.06 -5.37 9.04
N ILE A 334 16.08 -4.80 8.35
CA ILE A 334 15.32 -5.50 7.31
C ILE A 334 15.66 -4.92 5.95
N ILE A 335 15.88 -5.80 4.97
CA ILE A 335 15.98 -5.41 3.55
C ILE A 335 14.82 -6.05 2.80
N SER A 336 13.96 -5.24 2.17
CA SER A 336 12.93 -5.75 1.27
C SER A 336 13.33 -5.52 -0.18
N ILE A 337 13.21 -6.56 -1.01
CA ILE A 337 13.53 -6.56 -2.43
C ILE A 337 12.28 -6.94 -3.20
N GLU A 338 11.81 -6.04 -4.06
CA GLU A 338 10.52 -6.19 -4.74
C GLU A 338 10.59 -5.76 -6.21
N GLU A 339 9.85 -6.45 -7.09
CA GLU A 339 9.57 -5.90 -8.43
C GLU A 339 8.62 -4.71 -8.33
N THR A 340 7.52 -4.91 -7.60
CA THR A 340 6.53 -3.90 -7.28
C THR A 340 6.50 -3.72 -5.76
N PRO A 341 6.69 -2.50 -5.24
CA PRO A 341 6.62 -2.24 -3.81
C PRO A 341 5.23 -2.55 -3.24
N GLU A 342 5.12 -3.59 -2.42
CA GLU A 342 3.89 -4.03 -1.72
C GLU A 342 4.11 -4.16 -0.19
N VAL A 343 5.34 -4.42 0.25
CA VAL A 343 5.71 -4.53 1.66
C VAL A 343 5.72 -3.15 2.33
N ASN A 344 5.10 -3.06 3.51
CA ASN A 344 4.97 -1.83 4.30
C ASN A 344 5.30 -2.11 5.78
N LEU A 345 6.48 -1.69 6.25
CA LEU A 345 6.97 -2.03 7.59
C LEU A 345 7.03 -0.81 8.50
N PHE A 346 6.85 -1.04 9.81
CA PHE A 346 7.04 -0.01 10.85
C PHE A 346 8.49 0.04 11.37
N HIS A 347 9.34 -0.89 10.94
CA HIS A 347 10.75 -0.96 11.33
C HIS A 347 11.52 0.29 10.90
N LYS A 348 12.24 0.90 11.85
CA LYS A 348 13.05 2.10 11.58
C LYS A 348 14.25 1.79 10.68
N ASN A 349 14.87 0.62 10.87
CA ASN A 349 16.03 0.18 10.12
C ASN A 349 15.62 -0.71 8.94
N TRP A 350 14.74 -0.17 8.08
CA TRP A 350 14.23 -0.84 6.90
C TRP A 350 14.82 -0.20 5.63
N ILE A 351 15.51 -1.01 4.84
CA ILE A 351 15.99 -0.65 3.51
C ILE A 351 15.03 -1.26 2.49
N ARG A 352 14.43 -0.40 1.67
CA ARG A 352 13.48 -0.82 0.62
C ARG A 352 14.13 -0.68 -0.74
N GLU A 353 14.37 -1.80 -1.41
CA GLU A 353 15.00 -1.87 -2.73
C GLU A 353 13.99 -2.40 -3.77
N VAL A 354 13.93 -1.74 -4.93
CA VAL A 354 13.04 -2.14 -6.03
C VAL A 354 13.80 -2.30 -7.33
N THR A 355 13.35 -3.25 -8.15
CA THR A 355 13.97 -3.50 -9.46
C THR A 355 13.86 -2.29 -10.39
N ARG A 356 14.77 -2.21 -11.36
CA ARG A 356 14.77 -1.17 -12.38
C ARG A 356 15.07 -1.79 -13.74
N LEU A 357 14.04 -2.04 -14.54
CA LEU A 357 14.20 -2.75 -15.82
C LEU A 357 14.34 -1.83 -17.04
N HIS A 358 13.66 -0.67 -17.06
CA HIS A 358 13.49 0.13 -18.29
C HIS A 358 14.32 1.42 -18.37
N THR A 359 14.93 1.85 -17.25
CA THR A 359 15.64 3.14 -17.19
C THR A 359 17.10 2.93 -16.83
N GLY A 360 17.99 3.04 -17.81
CA GLY A 360 19.44 2.82 -17.64
C GLY A 360 19.80 1.34 -17.64
N ALA A 361 20.92 0.98 -16.99
CA ALA A 361 21.32 -0.42 -16.82
C ALA A 361 20.28 -1.18 -15.97
N PRO A 362 19.81 -2.35 -16.44
CA PRO A 362 18.82 -3.12 -15.71
C PRO A 362 19.36 -3.56 -14.35
N VAL A 363 18.52 -3.48 -13.33
CA VAL A 363 18.79 -3.97 -11.98
C VAL A 363 17.67 -4.92 -11.62
N THR A 364 18.00 -6.21 -11.50
CA THR A 364 17.06 -7.30 -11.23
C THR A 364 16.96 -7.59 -9.74
N MET A 365 15.97 -8.40 -9.32
CA MET A 365 15.92 -8.89 -7.93
C MET A 365 17.17 -9.68 -7.56
N PHE A 366 17.75 -10.42 -8.52
CA PHE A 366 18.99 -11.16 -8.33
C PHE A 366 20.17 -10.25 -7.98
N ASP A 367 20.30 -9.10 -8.66
CA ASP A 367 21.35 -8.12 -8.39
C ASP A 367 21.21 -7.50 -7.00
N LEU A 368 19.97 -7.12 -6.64
CA LEU A 368 19.65 -6.54 -5.33
C LEU A 368 19.90 -7.55 -4.20
N LEU A 369 19.48 -8.80 -4.39
CA LEU A 369 19.64 -9.84 -3.37
C LEU A 369 21.11 -10.19 -3.13
N LYS A 370 21.95 -10.21 -4.17
CA LYS A 370 23.41 -10.31 -4.02
C LYS A 370 24.02 -9.13 -3.26
N ALA A 371 23.52 -7.91 -3.51
CA ALA A 371 23.98 -6.73 -2.79
C ALA A 371 23.57 -6.76 -1.31
N ALA A 372 22.34 -7.19 -1.02
CA ALA A 372 21.79 -7.30 0.34
C ALA A 372 22.63 -8.19 1.26
N LEU A 373 23.21 -9.29 0.75
CA LEU A 373 24.11 -10.16 1.52
C LEU A 373 25.34 -9.44 2.10
N ARG A 374 25.75 -8.31 1.51
CA ARG A 374 26.88 -7.49 2.01
C ARG A 374 26.45 -6.40 2.97
N GLN A 375 25.14 -6.21 3.15
CA GLN A 375 24.59 -5.19 4.01
C GLN A 375 24.35 -5.70 5.44
N ARG A 376 24.64 -6.97 5.75
CA ARG A 376 24.42 -7.60 7.06
C ARG A 376 22.98 -7.40 7.58
N PRO A 377 21.96 -7.85 6.82
CA PRO A 377 20.57 -7.81 7.30
C PRO A 377 20.35 -8.83 8.40
N ASP A 378 19.49 -8.49 9.37
CA ASP A 378 18.90 -9.47 10.29
C ASP A 378 17.77 -10.26 9.61
N TYR A 379 17.17 -9.66 8.58
CA TYR A 379 16.09 -10.26 7.81
C TYR A 379 16.07 -9.77 6.37
N ILE A 380 15.84 -10.68 5.42
CA ILE A 380 15.61 -10.35 4.01
C ILE A 380 14.18 -10.72 3.63
N ILE A 381 13.47 -9.80 3.01
CA ILE A 381 12.14 -10.02 2.45
C ILE A 381 12.26 -9.95 0.93
N VAL A 382 11.86 -11.01 0.24
CA VAL A 382 11.77 -11.02 -1.23
C VAL A 382 10.29 -11.04 -1.58
N GLY A 383 9.78 -10.01 -2.27
CA GLY A 383 8.36 -9.83 -2.53
C GLY A 383 7.68 -11.09 -3.09
N GLU A 384 8.15 -11.58 -4.23
CA GLU A 384 7.74 -12.87 -4.79
C GLU A 384 8.91 -13.51 -5.56
N ILE A 385 9.27 -14.75 -5.23
CA ILE A 385 10.27 -15.51 -5.98
C ILE A 385 9.59 -16.17 -7.19
N ARG A 386 10.09 -15.87 -8.38
CA ARG A 386 9.63 -16.38 -9.69
C ARG A 386 10.76 -16.90 -10.58
N GLY A 387 12.01 -16.52 -10.32
CA GLY A 387 13.17 -16.80 -11.16
C GLY A 387 14.48 -17.00 -10.39
N GLU A 388 15.58 -16.65 -11.05
CA GLU A 388 16.95 -16.93 -10.59
C GLU A 388 17.31 -16.32 -9.23
N GLU A 389 16.59 -15.28 -8.79
CA GLU A 389 16.71 -14.72 -7.45
C GLU A 389 16.44 -15.75 -6.36
N GLY A 390 15.61 -16.77 -6.63
CA GLY A 390 15.36 -17.86 -5.69
C GLY A 390 16.62 -18.61 -5.29
N ARG A 391 17.58 -18.81 -6.20
CA ARG A 391 18.86 -19.45 -5.87
C ARG A 391 19.68 -18.61 -4.89
N VAL A 392 19.68 -17.30 -5.06
CA VAL A 392 20.39 -16.38 -4.14
C VAL A 392 19.65 -16.29 -2.81
N ALA A 393 18.32 -16.37 -2.81
CA ALA A 393 17.52 -16.42 -1.59
C ALA A 393 17.89 -17.65 -0.74
N PHE A 394 17.96 -18.83 -1.35
CA PHE A 394 18.37 -20.03 -0.63
C PHE A 394 19.84 -19.97 -0.19
N GLN A 395 20.73 -19.38 -0.98
CA GLN A 395 22.10 -19.10 -0.53
C GLN A 395 22.13 -18.15 0.69
N ALA A 396 21.24 -17.17 0.75
CA ALA A 396 21.09 -16.28 1.90
C ALA A 396 20.72 -17.08 3.16
N ILE A 397 19.73 -17.96 3.03
CA ILE A 397 19.26 -18.84 4.12
C ILE A 397 20.42 -19.71 4.64
N GLU A 398 21.19 -20.34 3.77
CA GLU A 398 22.33 -21.18 4.14
C GLU A 398 23.47 -20.41 4.82
N THR A 399 23.64 -19.14 4.47
CA THR A 399 24.64 -18.25 5.08
C THR A 399 24.14 -17.58 6.35
N GLY A 400 22.99 -18.00 6.88
CA GLY A 400 22.44 -17.53 8.16
C GLY A 400 21.66 -16.22 8.07
N HIS A 401 21.20 -15.84 6.89
CA HIS A 401 20.31 -14.70 6.70
C HIS A 401 18.86 -15.21 6.55
N PRO A 402 17.98 -14.99 7.54
CA PRO A 402 16.59 -15.38 7.44
C PRO A 402 15.92 -14.72 6.24
N VAL A 403 15.21 -15.52 5.45
CA VAL A 403 14.46 -15.04 4.28
C VAL A 403 12.98 -15.33 4.45
N ILE A 404 12.15 -14.32 4.19
CA ILE A 404 10.73 -14.54 3.90
C ILE A 404 10.44 -14.15 2.47
N SER A 405 9.65 -14.98 1.80
CA SER A 405 9.14 -14.65 0.47
C SER A 405 7.73 -15.16 0.24
N THR A 406 7.11 -14.67 -0.83
CA THR A 406 5.92 -15.30 -1.38
C THR A 406 6.27 -16.13 -2.62
N MET A 407 5.48 -17.16 -2.88
CA MET A 407 5.54 -17.88 -4.14
C MET A 407 4.15 -18.33 -4.56
N HIS A 408 3.89 -18.33 -5.86
CA HIS A 408 2.69 -18.98 -6.38
C HIS A 408 2.84 -20.51 -6.33
N ALA A 409 2.17 -21.20 -5.41
CA ALA A 409 2.13 -22.66 -5.34
C ALA A 409 0.93 -23.09 -4.48
N GLY A 410 0.16 -24.07 -4.96
CA GLY A 410 -1.02 -24.58 -4.25
C GLY A 410 -0.69 -25.67 -3.23
N THR A 411 0.43 -26.39 -3.41
CA THR A 411 0.84 -27.49 -2.53
C THR A 411 2.36 -27.50 -2.32
N LEU A 412 2.81 -28.22 -1.29
CA LEU A 412 4.24 -28.39 -0.99
C LEU A 412 4.99 -29.09 -2.14
N GLY A 413 4.37 -30.07 -2.79
CA GLY A 413 4.95 -30.72 -3.97
C GLY A 413 5.15 -29.75 -5.14
N GLN A 414 4.16 -28.88 -5.41
CA GLN A 414 4.28 -27.84 -6.45
C GLN A 414 5.36 -26.81 -6.10
N LEU A 415 5.44 -26.40 -4.83
CA LEU A 415 6.47 -25.50 -4.33
C LEU A 415 7.87 -26.09 -4.57
N PHE A 416 8.08 -27.34 -4.14
CA PHE A 416 9.34 -28.06 -4.32
C PHE A 416 9.73 -28.19 -5.80
N GLN A 417 8.77 -28.56 -6.67
CA GLN A 417 9.01 -28.66 -8.10
C GLN A 417 9.39 -27.30 -8.71
N ARG A 418 8.71 -26.22 -8.33
CA ARG A 418 9.00 -24.87 -8.85
C ARG A 418 10.36 -24.37 -8.42
N LEU A 419 10.71 -24.52 -7.15
CA LEU A 419 12.03 -24.13 -6.63
C LEU A 419 13.17 -24.85 -7.34
N THR A 420 12.98 -26.13 -7.67
CA THR A 420 14.05 -26.99 -8.19
C THR A 420 14.13 -27.04 -9.73
N SER A 421 13.17 -26.42 -10.42
CA SER A 421 13.12 -26.38 -11.89
C SER A 421 13.51 -25.00 -12.44
N TYR A 422 13.84 -24.94 -13.73
CA TYR A 422 13.99 -23.66 -14.45
C TYR A 422 12.68 -22.85 -14.37
N PRO A 423 12.72 -21.52 -14.12
CA PRO A 423 13.90 -20.64 -14.09
C PRO A 423 14.58 -20.42 -12.71
N ILE A 424 14.21 -21.17 -11.67
CA ILE A 424 14.70 -20.93 -10.30
C ILE A 424 15.95 -21.77 -9.97
N GLU A 425 15.88 -23.07 -10.22
CA GLU A 425 17.00 -24.02 -10.14
C GLU A 425 17.75 -24.02 -8.78
N VAL A 426 17.01 -23.96 -7.66
CA VAL A 426 17.59 -24.23 -6.32
C VAL A 426 17.99 -25.71 -6.24
N PRO A 427 19.25 -26.03 -5.84
CA PRO A 427 19.66 -27.40 -5.63
C PRO A 427 18.76 -28.09 -4.59
N LYS A 428 18.29 -29.30 -4.89
CA LYS A 428 17.34 -30.03 -4.02
C LYS A 428 17.87 -30.19 -2.58
N THR A 429 19.17 -30.38 -2.44
CA THR A 429 19.88 -30.51 -1.17
C THR A 429 19.94 -29.23 -0.34
N HIS A 430 19.56 -28.08 -0.89
CA HIS A 430 19.56 -26.79 -0.19
C HIS A 430 18.15 -26.41 0.29
N ILE A 431 17.12 -27.17 -0.13
CA ILE A 431 15.72 -26.85 0.15
C ILE A 431 15.42 -26.95 1.65
N ASP A 432 16.12 -27.82 2.37
CA ASP A 432 16.03 -27.99 3.82
C ASP A 432 16.52 -26.77 4.62
N GLY A 433 17.21 -25.81 3.98
CA GLY A 433 17.47 -24.49 4.54
C GLY A 433 16.18 -23.73 4.86
N LEU A 434 15.15 -23.84 4.00
CA LEU A 434 13.82 -23.28 4.27
C LEU A 434 13.21 -24.00 5.47
N ASN A 435 12.65 -23.28 6.43
CA ASN A 435 12.12 -23.93 7.63
C ASN A 435 10.61 -24.05 7.58
N LEU A 436 9.89 -23.02 7.11
CA LEU A 436 8.45 -23.00 7.19
C LEU A 436 7.79 -22.72 5.83
N THR A 437 6.71 -23.43 5.54
CA THR A 437 5.84 -23.13 4.38
C THR A 437 4.42 -22.90 4.87
N ILE A 438 3.80 -21.81 4.41
CA ILE A 438 2.45 -21.39 4.79
C ILE A 438 1.60 -21.35 3.53
N PHE A 439 0.66 -22.28 3.35
CA PHE A 439 -0.20 -22.32 2.16
C PHE A 439 -1.52 -21.61 2.43
N GLN A 440 -1.87 -20.65 1.58
CA GLN A 440 -3.09 -19.85 1.69
C GLN A 440 -3.91 -19.92 0.41
N ALA A 441 -5.22 -20.11 0.56
CA ALA A 441 -6.15 -20.19 -0.55
C ALA A 441 -7.29 -19.16 -0.43
N ARG A 442 -7.80 -18.74 -1.57
CA ARG A 442 -9.08 -18.03 -1.70
C ARG A 442 -10.16 -19.06 -1.98
N MET A 443 -11.21 -19.07 -1.18
CA MET A 443 -12.32 -20.02 -1.29
C MET A 443 -13.63 -19.27 -1.41
N GLU A 444 -14.57 -19.82 -2.17
CA GLU A 444 -15.95 -19.34 -2.19
C GLU A 444 -16.74 -20.06 -1.10
N ARG A 445 -17.43 -19.31 -0.24
CA ARG A 445 -18.32 -19.86 0.78
C ARG A 445 -19.62 -19.07 0.75
N GLY A 446 -20.67 -19.68 0.21
CA GLY A 446 -21.91 -18.98 -0.11
C GLY A 446 -21.70 -17.98 -1.25
N ARG A 447 -22.07 -16.71 -1.07
CA ARG A 447 -21.88 -15.63 -2.05
C ARG A 447 -20.67 -14.73 -1.76
N ARG A 448 -19.75 -15.17 -0.91
CA ARG A 448 -18.58 -14.39 -0.50
C ARG A 448 -17.29 -15.19 -0.70
N PHE A 449 -16.24 -14.49 -1.07
CA PHE A 449 -14.90 -15.04 -1.07
C PHE A 449 -14.24 -14.85 0.29
N ILE A 450 -13.70 -15.92 0.84
CA ILE A 450 -12.91 -15.93 2.07
C ILE A 450 -11.48 -16.35 1.76
N ARG A 451 -10.54 -15.97 2.62
CA ARG A 451 -9.13 -16.38 2.54
C ARG A 451 -8.78 -17.16 3.79
N ARG A 452 -8.09 -18.29 3.63
CA ARG A 452 -7.72 -19.20 4.73
C ARG A 452 -6.31 -19.72 4.54
N VAL A 453 -5.51 -19.72 5.59
CA VAL A 453 -4.33 -20.59 5.64
C VAL A 453 -4.82 -22.03 5.72
N THR A 454 -4.44 -22.81 4.71
CA THR A 454 -4.87 -24.19 4.49
C THR A 454 -3.95 -25.20 5.18
N SER A 455 -2.66 -24.94 5.15
CA SER A 455 -1.66 -25.76 5.85
C SER A 455 -0.43 -24.93 6.20
N VAL A 456 0.21 -25.31 7.31
CA VAL A 456 1.54 -24.82 7.68
C VAL A 456 2.41 -26.04 7.90
N ASN A 457 3.51 -26.12 7.14
CA ASN A 457 4.40 -27.28 7.16
C ASN A 457 5.81 -26.85 7.55
N GLU A 458 6.36 -27.53 8.55
CA GLU A 458 7.76 -27.43 8.95
C GLU A 458 8.60 -28.34 8.07
N ILE A 459 9.64 -27.79 7.46
CA ILE A 459 10.59 -28.53 6.65
C ILE A 459 11.67 -29.05 7.58
N ILE A 460 11.82 -30.38 7.62
CA ILE A 460 12.73 -31.06 8.55
C ILE A 460 14.05 -31.39 7.88
N GLY A 461 14.01 -31.83 6.63
CA GLY A 461 15.19 -32.23 5.88
C GLY A 461 14.85 -32.70 4.46
N TYR A 462 15.89 -32.99 3.68
CA TYR A 462 15.77 -33.58 2.35
C TYR A 462 16.54 -34.91 2.31
N GLU A 463 15.91 -35.97 1.79
CA GLU A 463 16.52 -37.29 1.63
C GLU A 463 16.96 -37.49 0.17
N PRO A 464 18.27 -37.39 -0.13
CA PRO A 464 18.76 -37.42 -1.52
C PRO A 464 18.50 -38.74 -2.23
N ASP A 465 18.58 -39.86 -1.50
CA ASP A 465 18.45 -41.21 -2.07
C ASP A 465 17.02 -41.48 -2.57
N GLU A 466 16.01 -40.97 -1.88
CA GLU A 466 14.60 -41.10 -2.27
C GLU A 466 14.11 -39.93 -3.12
N GLY A 467 14.87 -38.84 -3.16
CA GLY A 467 14.45 -37.59 -3.78
C GLY A 467 13.27 -36.91 -3.08
N ARG A 468 13.07 -37.17 -1.79
CA ARG A 468 11.90 -36.74 -1.01
C ARG A 468 12.24 -35.66 0.01
N LEU A 469 11.28 -34.76 0.20
CA LEU A 469 11.33 -33.75 1.25
C LEU A 469 10.64 -34.27 2.49
N ASN A 470 11.34 -34.30 3.62
CA ASN A 470 10.78 -34.65 4.93
C ASN A 470 10.21 -33.38 5.58
N TYR A 471 8.93 -33.41 5.92
CA TYR A 471 8.22 -32.28 6.50
C TYR A 471 7.17 -32.73 7.51
N LEU A 472 6.82 -31.84 8.42
CA LEU A 472 5.77 -32.04 9.43
C LEU A 472 4.63 -31.04 9.20
N PRO A 473 3.40 -31.48 8.88
CA PRO A 473 2.24 -30.60 8.86
C PRO A 473 1.84 -30.22 10.28
N THR A 474 2.12 -28.98 10.67
CA THR A 474 1.92 -28.48 12.04
C THR A 474 0.54 -27.87 12.24
N PHE A 475 -0.01 -27.22 11.21
CA PHE A 475 -1.39 -26.74 11.21
C PHE A 475 -2.12 -27.17 9.93
N LEU A 476 -3.39 -27.56 10.09
CA LEU A 476 -4.26 -27.95 8.98
C LEU A 476 -5.63 -27.26 9.10
N TYR A 477 -6.14 -26.80 7.97
CA TYR A 477 -7.48 -26.24 7.87
C TYR A 477 -8.52 -27.34 7.68
N ASP A 478 -9.58 -27.26 8.47
CA ASP A 478 -10.80 -28.05 8.36
C ASP A 478 -11.89 -27.18 7.67
N PRO A 479 -12.23 -27.47 6.40
CA PRO A 479 -13.23 -26.71 5.65
C PRO A 479 -14.64 -26.77 6.24
N ASP A 480 -15.03 -27.93 6.80
CA ASP A 480 -16.36 -28.16 7.34
C ASP A 480 -16.59 -27.28 8.57
N LEU A 481 -15.59 -27.21 9.46
CA LEU A 481 -15.66 -26.40 10.68
C LEU A 481 -15.23 -24.94 10.50
N ASP A 482 -14.64 -24.57 9.37
CA ASP A 482 -13.99 -23.25 9.16
C ASP A 482 -12.90 -22.97 10.22
N LYS A 483 -12.09 -23.99 10.56
CA LYS A 483 -11.11 -23.90 11.65
C LYS A 483 -9.74 -24.40 11.23
N ILE A 484 -8.70 -23.69 11.66
CA ILE A 484 -7.31 -24.14 11.55
C ILE A 484 -6.95 -24.83 12.86
N ARG A 485 -6.52 -26.09 12.78
CA ARG A 485 -6.19 -26.93 13.92
C ARG A 485 -4.68 -27.09 14.05
N PHE A 486 -4.17 -26.94 15.27
CA PHE A 486 -2.80 -27.34 15.61
C PHE A 486 -2.73 -28.86 15.76
N MET A 487 -1.73 -29.49 15.14
CA MET A 487 -1.60 -30.96 15.13
C MET A 487 -0.94 -31.53 16.40
N GLY A 488 -0.52 -30.67 17.33
CA GLY A 488 -0.13 -31.06 18.69
C GLY A 488 1.37 -31.21 18.95
N SER A 489 2.22 -31.08 17.93
CA SER A 489 3.69 -31.06 18.08
C SER A 489 4.32 -30.13 17.05
N SER A 490 5.53 -29.64 17.35
CA SER A 490 6.31 -28.80 16.45
C SER A 490 7.78 -29.09 16.62
N PHE A 491 8.45 -29.49 15.54
CA PHE A 491 9.89 -29.70 15.56
C PHE A 491 10.65 -28.37 15.75
N HIS A 492 10.20 -27.29 15.13
CA HIS A 492 10.87 -25.98 15.22
C HIS A 492 10.70 -25.29 16.57
N LEU A 493 9.53 -25.37 17.22
CA LEU A 493 9.41 -24.88 18.60
C LEU A 493 10.37 -25.64 19.53
N GLU A 494 10.37 -26.96 19.42
CA GLU A 494 11.09 -27.82 20.35
C GLU A 494 12.60 -27.84 20.14
N ASN A 495 13.08 -27.67 18.91
CA ASN A 495 14.49 -27.79 18.59
C ASN A 495 15.15 -26.46 18.22
N LYS A 496 14.40 -25.46 17.74
CA LYS A 496 14.95 -24.14 17.40
C LYS A 496 14.64 -23.09 18.45
N VAL A 497 13.39 -22.98 18.90
CA VAL A 497 13.01 -21.94 19.89
C VAL A 497 13.62 -22.23 21.27
N LEU A 498 13.55 -23.48 21.76
CA LEU A 498 14.22 -23.85 23.02
C LEU A 498 15.73 -23.58 22.95
N ALA A 499 16.38 -24.01 21.86
CA ALA A 499 17.82 -23.81 21.67
C ALA A 499 18.22 -22.33 21.61
N PHE A 500 17.47 -21.51 20.86
CA PHE A 500 17.70 -20.06 20.79
C PHE A 500 17.60 -19.38 22.16
N ARG A 501 16.69 -19.86 23.01
CA ARG A 501 16.50 -19.35 24.38
C ARG A 501 17.46 -19.95 25.41
N GLY A 502 18.27 -20.94 25.03
CA GLY A 502 19.12 -21.69 25.95
C GLY A 502 18.34 -22.56 26.95
N TRP A 503 17.14 -23.01 26.58
CA TRP A 503 16.28 -23.83 27.43
C TRP A 503 16.47 -25.32 27.14
N GLY A 504 16.44 -26.16 28.18
CA GLY A 504 16.39 -27.60 28.03
C GLY A 504 14.98 -28.13 27.78
N LYS A 505 14.87 -29.43 27.43
CA LYS A 505 13.60 -30.10 27.09
C LYS A 505 12.62 -30.15 28.26
N GLU A 506 13.09 -30.02 29.49
CA GLU A 506 12.25 -29.93 30.69
C GLU A 506 11.32 -28.71 30.69
N ARG A 507 11.67 -27.65 29.95
CA ARG A 507 10.85 -26.43 29.80
C ARG A 507 9.86 -26.49 28.63
N LEU A 508 9.68 -27.66 28.03
CA LEU A 508 8.72 -27.87 26.94
C LEU A 508 7.30 -27.44 27.33
N ARG A 509 6.87 -27.76 28.55
CA ARG A 509 5.57 -27.33 29.06
C ARG A 509 5.43 -25.82 29.12
N GLU A 510 6.46 -25.13 29.62
CA GLU A 510 6.49 -23.68 29.71
C GLU A 510 6.43 -23.01 28.33
N LEU A 511 7.11 -23.59 27.34
CA LEU A 511 7.06 -23.13 25.95
C LEU A 511 5.64 -23.18 25.38
N TYR A 512 4.92 -24.30 25.58
CA TYR A 512 3.53 -24.44 25.10
C TYR A 512 2.53 -23.64 25.93
N ASP A 513 2.81 -23.37 27.21
CA ASP A 513 2.00 -22.46 28.02
C ASP A 513 2.17 -21.00 27.54
N GLU A 514 3.39 -20.60 27.14
CA GLU A 514 3.63 -19.31 26.49
C GLU A 514 2.91 -19.20 25.14
N LEU A 515 2.92 -20.26 24.32
CA LEU A 515 2.19 -20.30 23.06
C LEU A 515 0.70 -19.98 23.27
N LYS A 516 0.08 -20.59 24.29
CA LYS A 516 -1.32 -20.30 24.67
C LYS A 516 -1.51 -18.87 25.13
N ALA A 517 -0.61 -18.35 25.98
CA ALA A 517 -0.69 -16.98 26.45
C ALA A 517 -0.63 -15.97 25.30
N ARG A 518 0.30 -16.17 24.35
CA ARG A 518 0.38 -15.35 23.12
C ARG A 518 -0.87 -15.46 22.25
N ALA A 519 -1.46 -16.66 22.14
CA ALA A 519 -2.70 -16.87 21.38
C ALA A 519 -3.86 -16.07 21.98
N GLU A 520 -3.99 -16.07 23.31
CA GLU A 520 -5.01 -15.29 24.00
C GLU A 520 -4.78 -13.77 23.90
N ILE A 521 -3.52 -13.31 23.95
CA ILE A 521 -3.18 -11.90 23.68
C ILE A 521 -3.65 -11.51 22.27
N LEU A 522 -3.34 -12.32 21.25
CA LEU A 522 -3.75 -12.04 19.88
C LEU A 522 -5.26 -12.11 19.69
N SER A 523 -5.97 -13.01 20.38
CA SER A 523 -7.43 -13.05 20.39
C SER A 523 -8.03 -11.78 20.96
N PHE A 524 -7.51 -11.30 22.09
CA PHE A 524 -7.92 -10.03 22.69
C PHE A 524 -7.70 -8.84 21.75
N LEU A 525 -6.55 -8.78 21.08
CA LEU A 525 -6.27 -7.74 20.08
C LEU A 525 -7.22 -7.82 18.89
N ALA A 526 -7.53 -9.02 18.39
CA ALA A 526 -8.44 -9.21 17.27
C ALA A 526 -9.86 -8.65 17.56
N GLU A 527 -10.29 -8.72 18.81
CA GLU A 527 -11.59 -8.21 19.25
C GLU A 527 -11.57 -6.70 19.55
N ASN A 528 -10.54 -6.20 20.23
CA ASN A 528 -10.54 -4.87 20.84
C ASN A 528 -9.61 -3.87 20.14
N PHE A 529 -8.46 -4.33 19.63
CA PHE A 529 -7.40 -3.46 19.08
C PHE A 529 -6.76 -4.08 17.84
N PRO A 530 -7.51 -4.19 16.72
CA PRO A 530 -7.10 -5.03 15.60
C PRO A 530 -6.10 -4.35 14.66
N ARG A 531 -5.73 -3.08 14.86
CA ARG A 531 -4.87 -2.37 13.90
C ARG A 531 -3.43 -2.87 13.97
N TYR A 532 -2.65 -2.63 12.92
CA TYR A 532 -1.25 -3.05 12.86
C TYR A 532 -0.42 -2.34 13.93
N SER A 533 -0.66 -1.05 14.17
CA SER A 533 0.01 -0.27 15.21
C SER A 533 -0.20 -0.84 16.61
N ASP A 534 -1.37 -1.43 16.85
CA ASP A 534 -1.74 -1.97 18.16
C ASP A 534 -1.04 -3.32 18.40
N VAL A 535 -1.02 -4.20 17.39
CA VAL A 535 -0.23 -5.43 17.40
C VAL A 535 1.27 -5.13 17.54
N TRP A 536 1.78 -4.17 16.78
CA TRP A 536 3.18 -3.74 16.82
C TRP A 536 3.62 -3.28 18.20
N LYS A 537 2.87 -2.37 18.83
CA LYS A 537 3.14 -1.89 20.20
C LYS A 537 3.07 -3.03 21.21
N THR A 538 2.12 -3.96 21.05
CA THR A 538 2.04 -5.15 21.92
C THR A 538 3.28 -6.03 21.78
N CYS A 539 3.78 -6.25 20.57
CA CYS A 539 4.99 -7.05 20.34
C CYS A 539 6.22 -6.41 20.99
N ILE A 540 6.34 -5.08 20.91
CA ILE A 540 7.39 -4.33 21.62
C ILE A 540 7.25 -4.51 23.14
N ALA A 541 6.04 -4.32 23.69
CA ALA A 541 5.79 -4.47 25.12
C ALA A 541 6.09 -5.88 25.63
N VAL A 542 5.79 -6.92 24.85
CA VAL A 542 6.16 -8.31 25.20
C VAL A 542 7.68 -8.49 25.27
N ARG A 543 8.44 -7.85 24.36
CA ARG A 543 9.90 -7.89 24.41
C ARG A 543 10.47 -7.15 25.62
N GLU A 544 9.91 -5.99 25.96
CA GLU A 544 10.41 -5.12 27.03
C GLU A 544 9.99 -5.59 28.43
N LYS A 545 8.72 -5.96 28.61
CA LYS A 545 8.10 -6.30 29.90
C LYS A 545 7.96 -7.80 30.13
N GLY A 546 8.05 -8.61 29.07
CA GLY A 546 7.83 -10.05 29.11
C GLY A 546 6.38 -10.45 28.81
N VAL A 547 6.21 -11.65 28.24
CA VAL A 547 4.90 -12.18 27.80
C VAL A 547 3.89 -12.30 28.94
N TRP A 548 4.31 -12.74 30.12
CA TRP A 548 3.41 -12.99 31.25
C TRP A 548 2.85 -11.72 31.88
N GLU A 549 3.62 -10.62 31.85
CA GLU A 549 3.15 -9.32 32.32
C GLU A 549 2.07 -8.77 31.38
N VAL A 550 2.34 -8.78 30.07
CA VAL A 550 1.38 -8.36 29.04
C VAL A 550 0.13 -9.25 29.08
N TYR A 551 0.29 -10.56 29.25
CA TYR A 551 -0.81 -11.50 29.38
C TYR A 551 -1.70 -11.21 30.59
N ARG A 552 -1.10 -10.88 31.75
CA ARG A 552 -1.86 -10.48 32.96
C ARG A 552 -2.71 -9.24 32.69
N ARG A 553 -2.15 -8.23 32.01
CA ARG A 553 -2.89 -7.01 31.65
C ARG A 553 -4.07 -7.30 30.74
N VAL A 554 -3.88 -8.17 29.73
CA VAL A 554 -4.96 -8.63 28.86
C VAL A 554 -6.06 -9.32 29.65
N LYS A 555 -5.72 -10.19 30.62
CA LYS A 555 -6.69 -10.81 31.53
C LYS A 555 -7.45 -9.82 32.40
N GLU A 556 -6.84 -8.68 32.71
CA GLU A 556 -7.47 -7.57 33.42
C GLU A 556 -8.23 -6.60 32.49
N MET A 557 -8.39 -6.94 31.19
CA MET A 557 -9.02 -6.10 30.16
C MET A 557 -8.36 -4.73 29.98
N LYS A 558 -7.05 -4.64 30.23
CA LYS A 558 -6.26 -3.41 30.06
C LYS A 558 -5.55 -3.38 28.71
N VAL A 559 -5.16 -2.18 28.29
CA VAL A 559 -4.35 -1.98 27.08
C VAL A 559 -2.99 -2.72 27.24
N PRO A 560 -2.60 -3.60 26.29
CA PRO A 560 -1.43 -4.48 26.46
C PRO A 560 -0.09 -3.75 26.50
N TRP A 561 0.05 -2.64 25.77
CA TRP A 561 1.31 -1.92 25.61
C TRP A 561 1.53 -0.77 26.59
N GLU A 562 0.46 -0.29 27.24
CA GLU A 562 0.58 0.63 28.38
C GLU A 562 1.21 -0.07 29.57
#